data_AF-A0A3C1PZC3-F1
#
_entry.id   AF-A0A3C1PZC3-F1
#
_cell.length_a   1.000
_cell.length_b   1.000
_cell.length_c   1.000
_cell.angle_alpha   90.00
_cell.angle_beta   90.00
_cell.angle_gamma   90.00
#
_symmetry.space_group_name_H-M   'P 1'
#
loop_
_entity.id
_entity.type
_entity.pdbx_description
1 polymer ?
#
loop_
_entity_poly.entity_id
_entity_poly.type
_entity_poly.pdbx_seq_one_letter_code
_entity_poly.pdbx_strand_id
1 'polypeptide(L)' 'MKNYLIEQLDDVVGTPCPCGTSRRAFCIPENPIASIHMVDISKEARTHYHKKMTEIYLVLEGEGQIELDGEV' A
#
# COMPACT_ATOMS: atom_id res chain seq x y z
N MET A 1 3.94 -10.34 -25.51
CA MET A 1 3.50 -9.52 -24.35
C MET A 1 4.27 -8.23 -24.34
N LYS A 2 3.69 -7.15 -23.81
CA LYS A 2 4.38 -5.86 -23.70
C LYS A 2 5.29 -5.89 -22.46
N ASN A 3 6.45 -5.23 -22.51
CA ASN A 3 7.40 -5.18 -21.39
C ASN A 3 7.01 -4.13 -20.33
N TYR A 4 5.73 -3.78 -20.24
CA TYR A 4 5.24 -2.74 -19.35
C TYR A 4 3.84 -3.09 -18.84
N LEU A 5 3.53 -2.57 -17.65
CA LEU A 5 2.22 -2.58 -17.03
C LEU A 5 1.78 -1.13 -16.81
N ILE A 6 0.49 -0.85 -16.99
CA ILE A 6 -0.11 0.46 -16.74
C ILE A 6 -1.38 0.20 -15.94
N GLU A 7 -1.54 0.92 -14.84
CA GLU A 7 -2.72 0.88 -13.99
C GLU A 7 -3.03 2.31 -13.52
N GLN A 8 -4.30 2.67 -13.46
CA GLN A 8 -4.75 3.93 -12.88
C GLN A 8 -5.29 3.66 -11.47
N LEU A 9 -4.62 4.20 -10.45
CA LEU A 9 -4.78 3.73 -9.06
C LEU A 9 -6.15 4.02 -8.46
N ASP A 10 -6.76 5.15 -8.80
CA ASP A 10 -8.09 5.57 -8.33
C ASP A 10 -9.25 4.82 -9.02
N ASP A 11 -8.99 4.20 -10.18
CA ASP A 11 -9.95 3.32 -10.86
C ASP A 11 -9.93 1.88 -10.29
N VAL A 12 -8.89 1.48 -9.56
CA VAL A 12 -8.80 0.16 -8.94
C VAL A 12 -9.81 0.06 -7.79
N VAL A 13 -10.55 -1.06 -7.73
CA VAL A 13 -11.55 -1.31 -6.69
C VAL A 13 -10.88 -1.38 -5.32
N GLY A 14 -11.29 -0.47 -4.42
CA GLY A 14 -10.85 -0.45 -3.04
C GLY A 14 -11.28 -1.71 -2.29
N THR A 15 -10.34 -2.37 -1.63
CA THR A 15 -10.58 -3.55 -0.79
C THR A 15 -10.29 -3.21 0.67
N PRO A 16 -11.17 -3.55 1.62
CA PRO A 16 -10.90 -3.38 3.04
C PRO A 16 -9.60 -4.10 3.47
N CYS A 17 -8.80 -3.45 4.30
CA CYS A 17 -7.60 -4.03 4.92
C CYS A 17 -7.49 -3.59 6.39
N PRO A 18 -6.63 -4.22 7.20
CA PRO A 18 -6.46 -3.84 8.61
C PRO A 18 -6.06 -2.38 8.85
N CYS A 19 -5.47 -1.71 7.85
CA CYS A 19 -5.07 -0.32 7.94
C CYS A 19 -6.12 0.67 7.40
N GLY A 20 -7.22 0.20 6.78
CA GLY A 20 -8.21 1.06 6.12
C GLY A 20 -8.72 0.48 4.81
N THR A 21 -8.67 1.24 3.72
CA THR A 21 -9.07 0.77 2.37
C THR A 21 -7.89 0.84 1.41
N SER A 22 -7.59 -0.26 0.72
CA SER A 22 -6.42 -0.38 -0.15
C SER A 22 -6.84 -0.66 -1.59
N ARG A 23 -6.31 0.14 -2.52
CA ARG A 23 -6.35 -0.07 -3.98
C ARG A 23 -4.98 -0.55 -4.42
N ARG A 24 -4.91 -1.71 -5.07
CA ARG A 24 -3.64 -2.42 -5.28
C ARG A 24 -3.36 -2.68 -6.76
N ALA A 25 -2.37 -1.97 -7.30
CA ALA A 25 -1.91 -2.17 -8.66
C ALA A 25 -0.80 -3.22 -8.73
N PHE A 26 -0.71 -3.89 -9.89
CA PHE A 26 0.36 -4.82 -10.25
C PHE A 26 0.50 -6.05 -9.33
N CYS A 27 -0.56 -6.43 -8.60
CA CYS A 27 -0.61 -7.67 -7.80
C CYS A 27 -0.88 -8.90 -8.68
N ILE A 28 -0.01 -9.14 -9.67
CA ILE A 28 -0.09 -10.30 -10.58
C ILE A 28 1.09 -11.26 -10.36
N PRO A 29 0.90 -12.59 -10.51
CA PRO A 29 1.97 -13.57 -10.30
C PRO A 29 3.24 -13.33 -11.14
N GLU A 30 3.10 -12.70 -12.30
CA GLU A 30 4.17 -12.43 -13.25
C GLU A 30 5.02 -11.20 -12.89
N ASN A 31 4.64 -10.44 -11.86
CA ASN A 31 5.35 -9.25 -11.42
C ASN A 31 6.22 -9.55 -10.17
N PRO A 32 7.54 -9.75 -10.33
CA PRO A 32 8.44 -10.02 -9.22
C PRO A 32 9.02 -8.76 -8.57
N ILE A 33 8.71 -7.56 -9.09
CA ILE A 33 9.44 -6.33 -8.74
C ILE A 33 8.79 -5.62 -7.56
N ALA A 34 7.59 -5.08 -7.75
CA ALA A 34 6.89 -4.31 -6.73
C ALA A 34 5.41 -4.20 -7.06
N SER A 35 4.58 -4.11 -6.02
CA SER A 35 3.19 -3.65 -6.12
C SER A 35 3.10 -2.20 -5.65
N ILE A 36 2.10 -1.47 -6.13
CA ILE A 36 1.84 -0.10 -5.69
C ILE A 36 0.44 -0.05 -5.10
N HIS A 37 0.34 0.40 -3.86
CA HIS A 37 -0.92 0.48 -3.14
C HIS A 37 -1.27 1.94 -2.84
N MET A 38 -2.42 2.41 -3.29
CA MET A 38 -3.02 3.65 -2.79
C MET A 38 -3.95 3.29 -1.62
N VAL A 39 -3.66 3.81 -0.44
CA VAL A 39 -4.31 3.40 0.80
C VAL A 39 -4.92 4.59 1.51
N ASP A 40 -6.22 4.51 1.76
CA ASP A 40 -6.93 5.41 2.67
C ASP A 40 -6.76 4.87 4.09
N ILE A 41 -5.89 5.50 4.88
CA ILE A 41 -5.52 5.02 6.22
C ILE A 41 -6.61 5.35 7.26
N SER A 42 -6.96 4.36 8.07
CA SER A 42 -7.91 4.46 9.18
C SER A 42 -7.19 4.66 10.51
N LYS A 43 -7.86 5.35 11.45
CA LYS A 43 -7.40 5.50 12.84
C LYS A 43 -7.36 4.19 13.63
N GLU A 44 -8.03 3.16 13.13
CA GLU A 44 -8.07 1.82 13.74
C GLU A 44 -6.91 0.91 13.29
N ALA A 45 -5.98 1.44 12.47
CA ALA A 45 -4.81 0.70 12.03
C ALA A 45 -3.98 0.22 13.23
N ARG A 46 -3.55 -1.04 13.19
CA ARG A 46 -2.73 -1.65 14.24
C ARG A 46 -1.28 -1.76 13.79
N THR A 47 -0.35 -1.59 14.74
CA THR A 47 1.08 -1.84 14.54
C THR A 47 1.29 -3.24 13.99
N HIS A 48 2.06 -3.35 12.91
CA HIS A 48 2.39 -4.62 12.25
C HIS A 48 3.76 -4.54 11.58
N TYR A 49 4.24 -5.68 11.08
CA TYR A 49 5.52 -5.77 10.39
C TYR A 49 5.48 -6.85 9.30
N HIS A 50 6.40 -6.74 8.34
CA HIS A 50 6.58 -7.73 7.28
C HIS A 50 7.90 -8.48 7.44
N LYS A 51 7.86 -9.83 7.40
CA LYS A 51 9.07 -10.67 7.54
C LYS A 51 9.95 -10.75 6.29
N LYS A 52 9.40 -10.43 5.12
CA LYS A 52 10.01 -10.71 3.80
C LYS A 52 9.87 -9.55 2.82
N MET A 53 9.22 -8.47 3.22
CA MET A 53 8.86 -7.37 2.34
C MET A 53 9.35 -6.07 2.95
N THR A 54 9.90 -5.22 2.10
CA THR A 54 10.18 -3.82 2.43
C THR A 54 9.09 -2.99 1.80
N GLU A 55 8.54 -2.04 2.55
CA GLU A 55 7.58 -1.07 2.03
C GLU A 55 8.19 0.33 2.00
N ILE A 56 7.75 1.15 1.05
CA ILE A 56 8.09 2.57 0.94
C ILE A 56 6.77 3.33 0.93
N TYR A 57 6.57 4.24 1.88
CA TYR A 57 5.37 5.06 1.94
C TYR A 57 5.64 6.46 1.40
N LEU A 58 4.76 6.92 0.52
CA LEU A 58 4.67 8.31 0.08
C LEU A 58 3.34 8.86 0.59
N VAL A 59 3.40 9.81 1.52
CA VAL A 59 2.20 10.48 2.03
C VAL A 59 1.73 11.49 0.98
N LEU A 60 0.52 11.27 0.45
CA LEU A 60 -0.06 12.13 -0.60
C LEU A 60 -0.83 13.30 0.01
N GLU A 61 -1.61 13.05 1.05
CA GLU A 61 -2.44 14.03 1.74
C GLU A 61 -2.80 13.57 3.16
N GLY A 62 -3.35 14.50 3.96
CA GLY A 62 -3.76 14.27 5.35
C GLY A 62 -2.69 14.63 6.38
N GLU A 63 -3.01 14.39 7.64
CA GLU A 63 -2.14 14.67 8.80
C GLU A 63 -2.16 13.48 9.76
N GLY A 64 -1.03 13.20 10.40
CA GLY A 64 -0.87 12.09 11.33
C GLY A 64 0.57 11.87 11.77
N GLN A 65 0.80 10.76 12.46
CA GLN A 65 2.13 10.30 12.87
C GLN A 65 2.35 8.88 12.35
N ILE A 66 3.62 8.52 12.13
CA ILE A 66 4.01 7.17 11.76
C ILE A 66 4.83 6.58 12.90
N GLU A 67 4.38 5.44 13.44
CA GLU A 67 5.12 4.71 14.46
C GLU A 67 6.07 3.72 13.78
N LEU A 68 7.38 3.83 14.05
CA LEU A 68 8.42 2.93 13.52
C LEU A 68 9.26 2.39 14.68
N ASP A 69 9.24 1.07 14.87
CA ASP A 69 9.97 0.39 15.96
C ASP A 69 9.69 0.96 17.37
N GLY A 70 8.47 1.48 17.58
CA GLY A 70 8.02 2.08 18.84
C GLY A 70 8.35 3.58 18.98
N GLU A 71 8.92 4.21 17.95
CA GLU A 71 9.19 5.65 17.89
C GLU A 71 8.10 6.38 17.08
N VAL A 72 7.64 7.52 17.59
CA VAL A 72 6.56 8.36 17.02
C VAL A 72 7.06 9.75 16.69
#